data_AF-A0A2A2G738-F1
#
_entry.id   AF-A0A2A2G738-F1
#
_cell.length_a   1.000
_cell.length_b   1.000
_cell.length_c   1.000
_cell.angle_alpha   90.00
_cell.angle_beta   90.00
_cell.angle_gamma   90.00
#
_symmetry.space_group_name_H-M   'P 1'
#
loop_
_entity.id
_entity.type
_entity.pdbx_description
1 polymer ?
#
loop_
_entity_poly.entity_id
_entity_poly.type
_entity_poly.pdbx_seq_one_letter_code
_entity_poly.pdbx_strand_id
1 'polypeptide(L)'
;MGQAQPDPFYFNIMTTFKRFLIILNVLFLILIAIFFTQNSEIVSVTFLFWQYESAQSIVLLSTFFTGAIISLLFILPFVIKGNKKTDKTADKEAE
;
A
#
# COMPACT_ATOMS: atom_id res chain seq x y z
N MET A 1 26.79 -14.14 -35.72
CA MET A 1 27.08 -13.79 -34.31
C MET A 1 26.18 -14.65 -33.44
N GLY A 2 26.74 -15.56 -32.63
CA GLY A 2 25.97 -16.49 -31.81
C GLY A 2 25.17 -15.74 -30.74
N GLN A 3 23.88 -16.05 -30.63
CA GLN A 3 23.04 -15.56 -29.54
C GLN A 3 23.63 -16.09 -28.23
N ALA A 4 24.01 -15.21 -27.31
CA ALA A 4 24.48 -15.61 -25.99
C ALA A 4 23.33 -16.27 -25.23
N GLN A 5 23.48 -17.54 -24.90
CA GLN A 5 22.48 -18.26 -24.10
C GLN A 5 22.43 -17.61 -22.71
N PRO A 6 21.25 -17.19 -22.22
CA PRO A 6 21.11 -16.65 -20.88
C PRO A 6 21.60 -17.70 -19.87
N ASP A 7 22.34 -17.23 -18.87
CA ASP A 7 22.93 -18.11 -17.89
C ASP A 7 21.86 -18.73 -16.98
N PRO A 8 21.98 -20.04 -16.67
CA PRO A 8 20.95 -20.79 -15.96
C PRO A 8 20.74 -20.31 -14.52
N PHE A 9 21.69 -19.55 -13.97
CA PHE A 9 21.66 -19.07 -12.60
C PHE A 9 20.53 -18.06 -12.36
N TYR A 10 20.44 -16.97 -13.15
CA TYR A 10 19.33 -16.00 -12.99
C TYR A 10 17.97 -16.62 -13.26
N PHE A 11 17.88 -17.56 -14.20
CA PHE A 11 16.64 -18.27 -14.49
C PHE A 11 16.12 -19.05 -13.27
N ASN A 12 16.99 -19.78 -12.58
CA ASN A 12 16.64 -20.54 -11.38
C ASN A 12 16.26 -19.64 -10.20
N ILE A 13 16.95 -18.51 -10.02
CA ILE A 13 16.61 -17.53 -8.97
C ILE A 13 15.25 -16.90 -9.24
N MET A 14 15.03 -16.40 -10.46
CA MET A 14 13.78 -15.74 -10.83
C MET A 14 12.58 -16.69 -10.69
N THR A 15 12.73 -17.95 -11.12
CA THR A 15 11.67 -18.95 -11.00
C THR A 15 11.39 -19.32 -9.54
N THR A 16 12.43 -19.47 -8.70
CA THR A 16 12.27 -19.74 -7.26
C THR A 16 11.60 -18.57 -6.55
N PHE A 17 12.00 -17.34 -6.85
CA PHE A 17 11.37 -16.13 -6.31
C PHE A 17 9.89 -16.03 -6.70
N LYS A 18 9.55 -16.30 -7.98
CA LYS A 18 8.16 -16.34 -8.43
C LYS A 18 7.33 -17.38 -7.67
N ARG A 19 7.87 -18.58 -7.44
CA ARG A 19 7.19 -19.63 -6.66
C ARG A 19 6.93 -19.17 -5.21
N PHE A 20 7.91 -18.52 -4.60
CA PHE A 20 7.73 -17.94 -3.26
C PHE A 20 6.61 -16.89 -3.23
N LEU A 21 6.59 -15.97 -4.20
CA LEU A 21 5.52 -14.97 -4.29
C LEU A 21 4.14 -15.61 -4.48
N ILE A 22 4.03 -16.69 -5.25
CA ILE A 22 2.76 -17.42 -5.44
C ILE A 22 2.29 -17.99 -4.09
N ILE A 23 3.17 -18.66 -3.35
CA ILE A 23 2.84 -19.20 -2.02
C ILE A 23 2.38 -18.08 -1.09
N LEU A 24 3.10 -16.96 -1.06
CA LEU A 24 2.75 -15.80 -0.24
C LEU A 24 1.37 -15.22 -0.61
N ASN A 25 1.06 -15.11 -1.90
CA ASN A 25 -0.24 -14.64 -2.37
C ASN A 25 -1.37 -15.59 -1.97
N VAL A 26 -1.15 -16.91 -2.08
CA VAL A 26 -2.15 -17.91 -1.65
C VAL A 26 -2.41 -17.78 -0.15
N LEU A 27 -1.36 -17.68 0.66
CA LEU A 27 -1.50 -17.46 2.11
C LEU A 27 -2.25 -16.16 2.40
N PHE A 28 -1.94 -15.09 1.69
CA PHE A 28 -2.62 -13.81 1.83
C PHE A 28 -4.11 -13.89 1.46
N LEU A 29 -4.46 -14.58 0.38
CA LEU A 29 -5.86 -14.82 0.00
C LEU A 29 -6.62 -15.63 1.06
N ILE A 30 -5.98 -16.65 1.64
CA ILE A 30 -6.56 -17.42 2.75
C ILE A 30 -6.83 -16.50 3.95
N LEU A 31 -5.87 -15.63 4.31
CA LEU A 31 -6.05 -14.66 5.39
C LEU A 31 -7.20 -13.69 5.11
N ILE A 32 -7.33 -13.21 3.87
CA ILE A 32 -8.46 -12.37 3.45
C ILE A 32 -9.78 -13.13 3.63
N ALA A 33 -9.86 -14.36 3.14
CA ALA A 33 -11.08 -15.18 3.25
C ALA A 33 -11.47 -15.41 4.72
N ILE A 34 -10.49 -15.71 5.58
CA ILE A 34 -10.69 -15.85 7.02
C ILE A 34 -11.19 -14.54 7.62
N PHE A 35 -10.56 -13.41 7.29
CA PHE A 35 -10.96 -12.08 7.78
C PHE A 35 -12.41 -11.78 7.41
N PHE A 36 -12.81 -11.96 6.16
CA PHE A 36 -14.19 -11.72 5.72
C PHE A 36 -15.18 -12.67 6.39
N THR A 37 -14.86 -13.95 6.49
CA THR A 37 -15.75 -14.96 7.08
C THR A 37 -15.95 -14.72 8.57
N GLN A 38 -14.87 -14.43 9.31
CA GLN A 38 -14.93 -14.16 10.75
C GLN A 38 -15.59 -12.81 11.07
N ASN A 39 -15.50 -11.84 10.16
CA ASN A 39 -16.12 -10.52 10.30
C ASN A 39 -17.33 -10.38 9.36
N SER A 40 -18.13 -11.43 9.22
CA SER A 40 -19.34 -11.46 8.39
C SER A 40 -20.60 -11.05 9.16
N GLU A 41 -20.52 -10.92 10.49
CA GLU A 41 -21.61 -10.44 11.33
C GLU A 41 -22.04 -9.03 10.89
N ILE A 42 -23.35 -8.84 10.79
CA ILE A 42 -23.94 -7.55 10.44
C ILE A 42 -23.93 -6.70 11.71
N VAL A 43 -23.29 -5.54 11.63
CA VAL A 43 -23.22 -4.56 12.70
C VAL A 43 -23.91 -3.26 12.28
N SER A 44 -24.58 -2.62 13.21
CA SER A 44 -25.20 -1.32 13.01
C SER A 44 -24.26 -0.22 13.49
N VAL A 45 -23.83 0.64 12.58
CA VAL A 45 -23.04 1.84 12.86
C VAL A 45 -24.00 3.02 13.00
N THR A 46 -24.07 3.57 14.21
CA THR A 46 -24.80 4.81 14.50
C THR A 46 -23.82 5.97 14.61
N PHE A 47 -23.99 7.01 13.79
CA PHE A 47 -23.19 8.23 13.88
C PHE A 47 -24.06 9.47 13.66
N LEU A 48 -24.17 10.34 14.67
CA LEU A 48 -25.07 11.50 14.67
C LEU A 48 -26.50 11.09 14.28
N PHE A 49 -26.97 11.50 13.10
CA PHE A 49 -28.30 11.17 12.56
C PHE A 49 -28.25 10.06 11.50
N TRP A 50 -27.09 9.43 11.31
CA TRP A 50 -26.89 8.38 10.32
C TRP A 50 -26.87 7.00 10.98
N GLN A 51 -27.58 6.07 10.36
CA GLN A 51 -27.63 4.66 10.71
C GLN A 51 -27.21 3.88 9.47
N TYR A 52 -26.26 2.97 9.63
CA TYR A 52 -25.78 2.13 8.54
C TYR A 52 -25.57 0.71 9.03
N GLU A 53 -26.09 -0.28 8.30
CA GLU A 53 -25.95 -1.70 8.64
C GLU A 53 -25.16 -2.40 7.56
N SER A 54 -24.10 -3.12 7.97
CA SER A 54 -23.23 -3.82 7.05
C SER A 54 -22.43 -4.89 7.77
N ALA A 55 -21.85 -5.82 7.01
CA ALA A 55 -20.86 -6.75 7.54
C ALA A 55 -19.70 -5.99 8.20
N GLN A 56 -19.27 -6.46 9.36
CA GLN A 56 -18.17 -5.87 10.14
C GLN A 56 -16.89 -5.72 9.31
N SER A 57 -16.58 -6.68 8.44
CA SER A 57 -15.44 -6.64 7.51
C SER A 57 -15.45 -5.41 6.61
N ILE A 58 -16.62 -5.04 6.07
CA ILE A 58 -16.80 -3.86 5.21
C ILE A 58 -16.60 -2.58 6.04
N VAL A 59 -17.14 -2.56 7.26
CA VAL A 59 -16.96 -1.42 8.18
C VAL A 59 -15.49 -1.21 8.53
N LEU A 60 -14.76 -2.28 8.87
CA LEU A 60 -13.34 -2.23 9.19
C LEU A 60 -12.48 -1.81 8.00
N LEU A 61 -12.70 -2.39 6.82
CA LEU A 61 -11.95 -2.04 5.61
C LEU A 61 -12.21 -0.58 5.19
N SER A 62 -13.47 -0.15 5.17
CA SER A 62 -13.81 1.22 4.79
C SER A 62 -13.22 2.24 5.76
N THR A 63 -13.27 1.96 7.06
CA THR A 63 -12.66 2.81 8.09
C THR A 63 -11.15 2.89 7.92
N PHE A 64 -10.48 1.76 7.71
CA PHE A 64 -9.03 1.71 7.49
C PHE A 64 -8.61 2.52 6.26
N PHE A 65 -9.25 2.29 5.11
CA PHE A 65 -8.91 3.01 3.89
C PHE A 65 -9.22 4.50 3.99
N THR A 66 -10.32 4.87 4.64
CA THR A 66 -10.66 6.29 4.88
C THR A 66 -9.58 6.95 5.75
N GLY A 67 -9.15 6.30 6.83
CA GLY A 67 -8.06 6.78 7.67
C GLY A 67 -6.73 6.91 6.92
N ALA A 68 -6.40 5.94 6.06
CA ALA A 68 -5.20 5.98 5.22
C ALA A 68 -5.23 7.13 4.20
N ILE A 69 -6.38 7.35 3.54
CA ILE A 69 -6.58 8.45 2.59
C ILE A 69 -6.46 9.80 3.32
N ILE A 70 -7.12 9.96 4.47
CA ILE A 70 -7.02 11.17 5.29
C ILE A 70 -5.55 11.41 5.66
N SER A 71 -4.85 10.39 6.18
CA SER A 71 -3.44 10.51 6.55
C SER A 71 -2.56 10.93 5.37
N LEU A 72 -2.79 10.35 4.19
CA LEU A 72 -2.07 10.71 2.96
C LEU A 72 -2.30 12.17 2.58
N LEU A 73 -3.54 12.66 2.65
CA LEU A 73 -3.88 14.07 2.39
C LEU A 73 -3.19 15.03 3.36
N PHE A 74 -3.06 14.64 4.63
CA PHE A 74 -2.36 15.44 5.65
C PHE A 74 -0.84 15.49 5.42
N ILE A 75 -0.23 14.40 4.93
CA ILE A 75 1.22 14.31 4.68
C ILE A 75 1.61 15.02 3.37
N LEU A 76 0.72 15.03 2.36
CA LEU A 76 0.95 15.61 1.04
C LEU A 76 1.58 17.03 1.05
N PRO A 77 1.08 18.03 1.82
CA PRO A 77 1.69 19.37 1.84
C PRO A 77 3.11 19.39 2.43
N PHE A 78 3.44 18.48 3.34
CA PHE A 78 4.79 18.41 3.93
C PHE A 78 5.81 17.83 2.94
N VAL A 79 5.42 16.82 2.17
CA VAL A 79 6.27 16.24 1.12
C VAL A 79 6.52 17.23 -0.01
N ILE A 80 5.50 18.00 -0.43
CA ILE A 80 5.62 18.96 -1.53
C ILE A 80 6.43 20.21 -1.13
N LYS A 81 6.44 20.61 0.15
CA LYS A 81 7.11 21.84 0.61
C LYS A 81 8.62 21.68 0.83
N GLY A 82 9.15 20.46 0.83
CA GLY A 82 10.57 20.17 1.01
C GLY A 82 11.38 20.24 -0.28
N ASN A 83 11.67 21.46 -0.80
CA ASN A 83 12.91 21.73 -1.56
C ASN A 83 13.17 23.20 -1.98
N LYS A 84 12.58 24.22 -1.34
CA LYS A 84 12.97 25.62 -1.59
C LYS A 84 14.25 26.04 -0.84
N LYS A 85 15.32 25.26 -0.98
CA LYS A 85 16.68 25.64 -0.55
C LYS A 85 17.68 25.32 -1.66
N THR A 86 17.48 25.95 -2.80
CA THR A 86 18.58 26.27 -3.71
C THR A 86 18.65 27.78 -3.81
N ASP A 87 19.89 28.28 -3.80
CA ASP A 87 20.29 29.59 -4.30
C ASP A 87 20.29 30.79 -3.32
N LYS A 88 21.10 30.71 -2.26
CA LYS A 88 21.59 31.91 -1.54
C LYS A 88 23.11 31.94 -1.33
N THR A 89 23.84 30.98 -1.92
CA THR A 89 25.31 30.90 -1.81
C THR A 89 26.00 31.48 -3.05
N ALA A 90 25.34 31.55 -4.21
CA ALA A 90 25.93 32.13 -5.42
C ALA A 90 26.01 33.67 -5.41
N ASP A 91 25.13 34.36 -4.68
CA ASP A 91 25.14 35.84 -4.61
C ASP A 91 26.09 36.40 -3.54
N LYS A 92 26.67 35.56 -2.67
CA LYS A 92 27.61 36.03 -1.62
C LYS A 92 29.09 35.89 -1.99
N GLU A 93 29.39 35.26 -3.13
CA GLU A 93 30.76 35.16 -3.66
C GLU A 93 31.03 36.22 -4.75
N ALA A 94 30.05 37.08 -5.04
CA ALA A 94 30.11 38.14 -6.06
C ALA A 94 30.18 39.57 -5.49
N GLU A 95 30.29 39.75 -4.16
CA GLU A 95 30.50 41.04 -3.47
C GLU A 95 31.80 41.00 -2.65
#